data_AF-A0A6F8ZH28-F1
#
_entry.id   AF-A0A6F8ZH28-F1
#
_cell.length_a   1.000
_cell.length_b   1.000
_cell.length_c   1.000
_cell.angle_alpha   90.00
_cell.angle_beta   90.00
_cell.angle_gamma   90.00
#
_symmetry.space_group_name_H-M   'P 1'
#
loop_
_entity.id
_entity.type
_entity.pdbx_description
1 polymer ?
#
loop_
_entity_poly.entity_id
_entity_poly.type
_entity_poly.pdbx_seq_one_letter_code
_entity_poly.pdbx_strand_id
1 'polypeptide(L)' 'MATRCPVCHEGVLEPVEDAAGETVLRCSRYPVCRFELRPGERLEAAAARFRHPVTPGHA' A
#
# COMPACT_ATOMS: atom_id res chain seq x y z
N MET A 1 1.97 -9.92 -15.20
CA MET A 1 1.72 -8.47 -15.35
C MET A 1 1.88 -7.83 -13.98
N ALA A 2 2.78 -6.86 -13.83
CA ALA A 2 3.01 -6.20 -12.53
C ALA A 2 2.04 -5.02 -12.37
N THR A 3 1.33 -4.95 -11.24
CA THR A 3 0.41 -3.84 -10.94
C THR A 3 1.21 -2.62 -10.51
N ARG A 4 1.04 -1.46 -11.18
CA ARG A 4 1.69 -0.21 -10.73
C ARG A 4 1.12 0.26 -9.40
N CYS A 5 1.97 0.83 -8.56
CA CYS A 5 1.54 1.39 -7.28
C CYS A 5 0.66 2.63 -7.52
N PRO A 6 -0.58 2.67 -7.00
CA PRO A 6 -1.52 3.78 -7.20
C PRO A 6 -1.24 5.02 -6.33
N VAL A 7 -0.19 4.96 -5.49
CA VAL A 7 0.22 6.07 -4.61
C VAL A 7 1.40 6.83 -5.22
N CYS A 8 2.49 6.14 -5.54
CA CYS A 8 3.67 6.79 -6.11
C CYS A 8 3.69 6.77 -7.64
N HIS A 9 2.87 5.96 -8.31
CA HIS A 9 2.82 5.79 -9.77
C HIS A 9 4.15 5.40 -10.47
N GLU A 10 5.23 5.27 -9.72
CA GLU A 10 6.59 5.01 -10.21
C GLU A 10 7.03 3.57 -9.92
N GLY A 11 6.63 3.03 -8.76
CA GLY A 11 6.91 1.64 -8.37
C GLY A 11 5.83 0.64 -8.79
N VAL A 12 6.11 -0.64 -8.59
CA VAL A 12 5.18 -1.75 -8.82
C VAL A 12 4.84 -2.46 -7.51
N LEU A 13 3.71 -3.15 -7.47
CA LEU A 13 3.29 -3.98 -6.34
C LEU A 13 3.92 -5.37 -6.48
N GLU A 14 4.67 -5.76 -5.47
CA GLU A 14 5.31 -7.06 -5.37
C GLU A 14 4.73 -7.82 -4.17
N PRO A 15 4.45 -9.13 -4.33
CA PRO A 15 4.03 -9.97 -3.22
C PRO A 15 5.20 -10.16 -2.27
N VAL A 16 4.97 -9.84 -1.00
CA VAL A 16 5.92 -10.03 0.10
C VAL A 16 5.18 -10.69 1.26
N GLU A 17 5.87 -11.54 2.01
CA GLU A 17 5.34 -12.06 3.26
C GLU A 17 5.52 -11.02 4.36
N ASP A 18 4.46 -10.74 5.10
CA ASP A 18 4.53 -9.89 6.28
C ASP A 18 5.02 -10.68 7.51
N ALA A 19 5.14 -10.00 8.65
CA ALA A 19 5.59 -10.63 9.89
C ALA A 19 4.59 -11.67 10.46
N ALA A 20 3.33 -11.65 10.02
CA ALA A 20 2.31 -12.63 10.38
C ALA A 20 2.31 -13.85 9.42
N GLY A 21 3.14 -13.83 8.37
CA GLY A 21 3.16 -14.86 7.33
C GLY A 21 2.06 -14.69 6.29
N GLU A 22 1.44 -13.51 6.21
CA GLU A 22 0.44 -13.20 5.20
C GLU A 22 1.10 -12.62 3.94
N THR A 23 0.69 -13.07 2.76
CA THR A 23 1.14 -12.50 1.49
C THR A 23 0.47 -11.16 1.25
N VAL A 24 1.22 -10.07 1.43
CA VAL A 24 0.78 -8.71 1.14
C VAL A 24 1.43 -8.18 -0.14
N LEU A 25 0.73 -7.31 -0.84
CA LEU A 25 1.27 -6.61 -2.02
C LEU A 25 1.89 -5.28 -1.58
N ARG A 26 3.21 -5.19 -1.57
CA ARG A 26 3.96 -3.98 -1.16
C ARG A 26 4.58 -3.28 -2.35
N CYS A 27 4.72 -1.97 -2.29
CA CYS A 27 5.43 -1.24 -3.33
C CYS A 27 6.93 -1.59 -3.34
N SER A 28 7.48 -1.86 -4.53
CA SER A 28 8.91 -2.11 -4.77
C SER A 28 9.83 -0.97 -4.35
N ARG A 29 9.29 0.24 -4.17
CA ARG A 29 10.01 1.42 -3.67
C ARG A 29 9.96 1.55 -2.14
N TYR A 30 9.54 0.53 -1.40
CA TYR A 30 9.64 0.55 0.06
C TYR A 30 11.12 0.75 0.48
N PRO A 31 11.44 1.63 1.45
CA PRO A 31 10.56 2.35 2.38
C PRO A 31 10.08 3.74 1.91
N VAL A 32 10.47 4.21 0.71
CA VAL A 32 10.07 5.52 0.15
C VAL A 32 8.55 5.59 -0.08
N CYS A 33 7.98 4.53 -0.65
CA CYS A 33 6.54 4.35 -0.75
C CYS A 33 6.09 3.24 0.19
N ARG A 34 5.42 3.60 1.29
CA ARG A 34 4.92 2.65 2.31
C ARG A 34 3.56 2.04 1.94
N PHE A 35 3.21 2.06 0.67
CA PHE A 35 1.99 1.43 0.20
C PHE A 35 2.05 -0.08 0.37
N GLU A 36 1.04 -0.63 1.03
CA GLU A 36 0.84 -2.05 1.27
C GLU A 36 -0.64 -2.37 1.08
N LEU A 37 -0.91 -3.45 0.37
CA LEU A 37 -2.24 -3.97 0.11
C LEU A 37 -2.32 -5.37 0.74
N ARG A 38 -3.18 -5.50 1.75
CA ARG A 38 -3.37 -6.75 2.49
C ARG A 38 -4.27 -7.72 1.73
N PRO A 39 -4.12 -9.04 1.96
CA PRO A 39 -5.04 -10.02 1.42
C PRO A 39 -6.47 -9.71 1.89
N GLY A 40 -7.43 -9.70 0.96
CA GLY A 40 -8.83 -9.37 1.23
C GLY A 40 -9.19 -7.88 1.18
N GLU A 41 -8.21 -6.98 1.10
CA GLU A 41 -8.47 -5.55 0.92
C GLU A 41 -8.56 -5.19 -0.58
N ARG A 42 -9.43 -4.23 -0.93
CA ARG A 42 -9.51 -3.71 -2.30
C ARG A 42 -8.44 -2.65 -2.54
N LEU A 43 -7.77 -2.70 -3.70
CA LEU A 43 -6.72 -1.75 -4.10
C LEU A 43 -7.16 -0.28 -3.97
N GLU A 44 -8.41 0.02 -4.34
CA GLU A 44 -8.98 1.37 -4.23
C GLU A 44 -9.13 1.82 -2.77
N ALA A 45 -9.57 0.93 -1.88
CA ALA A 45 -9.72 1.21 -0.45
C ALA A 45 -8.36 1.39 0.23
N ALA A 46 -7.38 0.55 -0.12
CA ALA A 46 -6.00 0.69 0.33
C ALA A 46 -5.40 2.04 -0.12
N ALA A 47 -5.60 2.41 -1.40
CA ALA A 47 -5.11 3.67 -1.94
C ALA A 47 -5.78 4.89 -1.29
N ALA A 48 -7.05 4.80 -0.92
CA ALA A 48 -7.77 5.87 -0.24
C ALA A 48 -7.11 6.26 1.10
N ARG A 49 -6.45 5.33 1.81
CA ARG A 49 -5.69 5.62 3.04
C ARG A 49 -4.55 6.62 2.84
N PHE A 50 -3.98 6.67 1.64
CA PHE A 50 -2.87 7.55 1.29
C PHE A 50 -3.33 8.85 0.62
N ARG A 51 -4.61 8.95 0.25
CA ARG A 51 -5.19 10.12 -0.44
C ARG A 51 -5.83 11.13 0.50
N HIS A 52 -6.05 10.78 1.76
CA HIS A 52 -6.52 11.74 2.74
C HIS A 52 -5.35 12.39 3.48
N PRO A 53 -5.34 13.73 3.64
CA PRO A 53 -4.62 14.31 4.76
C PRO A 53 -5.23 13.67 6.01
N VAL A 54 -4.42 12.92 6.76
CA VAL A 54 -4.74 12.60 8.15
C VAL A 54 -4.90 13.94 8.86
N THR A 55 -6.15 14.40 9.03
CA THR A 55 -6.44 15.51 9.93
C THR A 55 -5.96 15.06 11.31
N PRO A 56 -4.95 15.71 11.90
CA PRO A 56 -4.56 15.38 13.25
C PRO A 56 -5.62 15.94 14.20
N GLY A 57 -6.07 15.10 15.13
CA GLY A 57 -6.64 15.55 16.39
C GLY A 57 -8.13 15.82 16.39
N HIS A 58 -8.87 14.89 16.98
CA HIS A 58 -9.82 15.32 18.00
C HIS A 58 -9.05 16.04 19.11
N ALA A 59 -9.45 17.26 19.43
CA ALA A 59 -9.37 17.86 20.75
C ALA A 59 -10.52 18.85 20.88
#